data_AF-A0AA87U2R0-F1
#
_entry.id   AF-A0AA87U2R0-F1
#
_cell.length_a   1.000
_cell.length_b   1.000
_cell.length_c   1.000
_cell.angle_alpha   90.00
_cell.angle_beta   90.00
_cell.angle_gamma   90.00
#
_symmetry.space_group_name_H-M   'P 1'
#
loop_
_entity.id
_entity.type
_entity.pdbx_description
1 polymer ?
#
loop_
_entity_poly.entity_id
_entity_poly.type
_entity_poly.pdbx_seq_one_letter_code
_entity_poly.pdbx_strand_id
1 'polypeptide(L)'
;MTSWCNIFAFDASLAPAGPVIMRLTDPYSNWFPMMADLLPVSRLLPAVAALAMLSACSIVPDTGATDPDRFVQETSPVFYRPEGIDPQKVKRLPVQPVPQSRDLFRTQFHQTYGLPTFNPVHQAMYAQRSEDDFTLPAIPYKRIDPQFLRQEVDYQTNERPGTIVVDTRSHYLYFVEPGGRAMRYGVGLGAAGYAWHGRGVIQWKAKWPRWTPPAEMVAREPQIRPISAERGGMNPGPTNPLGARALYIFKDGKDTLYRVHGTPDWQSIGRAASSGCVRMLNQDVIDLYNRVPDKAEIVVL
;
A
#
# COMPACT_ATOMS: atom_id res chain seq x y z
N MET A 1 1.49 -73.00 -17.81
CA MET A 1 2.44 -72.21 -18.60
C MET A 1 3.41 -71.54 -17.63
N THR A 2 4.66 -72.04 -17.64
CA THR A 2 5.93 -71.53 -17.06
C THR A 2 5.96 -70.01 -16.78
N SER A 3 6.17 -69.50 -15.55
CA SER A 3 7.34 -69.55 -14.63
C SER A 3 8.64 -69.05 -15.27
N TRP A 4 9.24 -67.98 -14.72
CA TRP A 4 10.67 -67.60 -14.56
C TRP A 4 10.71 -66.14 -14.00
N CYS A 5 11.62 -65.65 -13.16
CA CYS A 5 12.47 -66.13 -12.07
C CYS A 5 13.26 -64.92 -11.52
N ASN A 6 13.57 -64.92 -10.21
CA ASN A 6 14.68 -64.25 -9.48
C ASN A 6 14.70 -62.71 -9.30
N ILE A 7 14.68 -62.15 -8.07
CA ILE A 7 15.50 -62.31 -6.84
C ILE A 7 16.87 -61.59 -6.96
N PHE A 8 17.10 -60.51 -6.19
CA PHE A 8 17.95 -60.51 -4.97
C PHE A 8 17.82 -59.18 -4.19
N ALA A 9 17.94 -59.32 -2.87
CA ALA A 9 17.77 -58.32 -1.82
C ALA A 9 19.03 -58.29 -0.92
N PHE A 10 19.05 -57.34 0.03
CA PHE A 10 19.87 -57.27 1.28
C PHE A 10 21.35 -56.88 1.14
N ASP A 11 22.04 -56.20 2.07
CA ASP A 11 21.72 -55.55 3.36
C ASP A 11 22.87 -54.57 3.72
N ALA A 12 22.69 -53.81 4.79
CA ALA A 12 23.56 -52.82 5.40
C ALA A 12 24.68 -53.37 6.33
N SER A 13 25.57 -52.41 6.66
CA SER A 13 26.39 -52.27 7.89
C SER A 13 27.85 -52.76 7.88
N LEU A 14 28.79 -51.82 8.04
CA LEU A 14 29.58 -51.54 9.27
C LEU A 14 30.81 -50.66 8.94
N ALA A 15 31.04 -49.63 9.78
CA ALA A 15 32.20 -48.72 9.78
C ALA A 15 33.37 -49.29 10.65
N PRO A 16 34.43 -48.56 11.10
CA PRO A 16 34.96 -47.21 10.76
C PRO A 16 36.52 -47.13 10.66
N ALA A 17 37.08 -45.97 10.25
CA ALA A 17 38.41 -45.50 10.69
C ALA A 17 38.58 -43.98 10.44
N GLY A 18 39.12 -43.25 11.43
CA GLY A 18 39.24 -41.78 11.48
C GLY A 18 40.54 -41.19 10.88
N PRO A 19 41.06 -40.04 11.40
CA PRO A 19 41.17 -38.82 10.60
C PRO A 19 42.61 -38.28 10.45
N VAL A 20 42.84 -37.37 9.48
CA VAL A 20 44.07 -36.55 9.42
C VAL A 20 43.74 -35.09 9.06
N ILE A 21 44.32 -34.19 9.87
CA ILE A 21 44.31 -32.72 9.80
C ILE A 21 45.66 -32.24 9.23
N MET A 22 45.68 -31.22 8.35
CA MET A 22 46.75 -30.19 8.26
C MET A 22 46.34 -29.11 7.24
N ARG A 23 46.01 -27.89 7.69
CA ARG A 23 46.85 -26.69 7.97
C ARG A 23 47.21 -25.84 6.73
N LEU A 24 46.68 -24.62 6.77
CA LEU A 24 47.10 -23.42 6.04
C LEU A 24 48.44 -22.89 6.58
N THR A 25 49.31 -22.39 5.69
CA THR A 25 50.27 -21.28 5.90
C THR A 25 50.88 -20.85 4.55
N ASP A 26 50.66 -19.58 4.16
CA ASP A 26 51.57 -18.71 3.36
C ASP A 26 52.81 -18.32 4.22
N PRO A 27 53.86 -17.54 3.80
CA PRO A 27 54.12 -16.79 2.54
C PRO A 27 55.63 -16.80 2.05
N TYR A 28 55.96 -15.93 1.07
CA TYR A 28 57.28 -15.34 0.68
C TYR A 28 57.98 -15.89 -0.58
N SER A 29 58.10 -15.07 -1.65
CA SER A 29 59.32 -14.28 -1.93
C SER A 29 59.37 -13.69 -3.36
N ASN A 30 59.83 -12.44 -3.42
CA ASN A 30 60.02 -11.56 -4.58
C ASN A 30 61.12 -12.03 -5.53
N TRP A 31 60.95 -11.85 -6.85
CA TRP A 31 62.05 -11.52 -7.78
C TRP A 31 61.54 -10.70 -9.00
N PHE A 32 62.00 -9.46 -9.10
CA PHE A 32 62.19 -8.62 -10.31
C PHE A 32 63.68 -8.15 -10.22
N PRO A 33 64.37 -7.57 -11.24
CA PRO A 33 63.89 -7.05 -12.53
C PRO A 33 64.83 -7.29 -13.74
N MET A 34 64.51 -6.67 -14.89
CA MET A 34 65.36 -5.91 -15.85
C MET A 34 65.09 -6.26 -17.32
N MET A 35 64.56 -5.28 -18.08
CA MET A 35 65.27 -4.63 -19.20
C MET A 35 64.39 -3.52 -19.79
N ALA A 36 64.89 -2.29 -19.70
CA ALA A 36 64.55 -1.19 -20.59
C ALA A 36 65.26 -1.42 -21.94
N ASP A 37 64.70 -0.96 -23.07
CA ASP A 37 65.19 0.27 -23.73
C ASP A 37 64.65 0.49 -25.18
N LEU A 38 64.48 1.79 -25.49
CA LEU A 38 64.58 2.47 -26.81
C LEU A 38 63.36 2.63 -27.76
N LEU A 39 62.93 3.90 -27.88
CA LEU A 39 62.33 4.54 -29.07
C LEU A 39 63.45 5.19 -29.93
N PRO A 40 63.23 5.55 -31.22
CA PRO A 40 62.86 6.95 -31.52
C PRO A 40 61.96 7.22 -32.77
N VAL A 41 60.99 8.12 -32.57
CA VAL A 41 60.58 9.31 -33.37
C VAL A 41 60.77 9.35 -34.91
N SER A 42 59.68 9.53 -35.67
CA SER A 42 59.53 10.67 -36.62
C SER A 42 58.16 10.77 -37.35
N ARG A 43 57.48 11.90 -37.08
CA ARG A 43 56.79 12.84 -37.99
C ARG A 43 55.79 12.32 -39.05
N LEU A 44 54.52 12.72 -38.91
CA LEU A 44 53.80 13.64 -39.84
C LEU A 44 52.36 13.89 -39.36
N LEU A 45 52.04 15.16 -39.14
CA LEU A 45 50.69 15.78 -39.13
C LEU A 45 50.85 17.04 -40.02
N PRO A 46 49.83 17.49 -40.80
CA PRO A 46 48.65 18.08 -40.16
C PRO A 46 47.28 17.93 -40.86
N ALA A 47 46.25 18.04 -40.02
CA ALA A 47 44.96 18.74 -40.20
C ALA A 47 44.07 18.44 -41.43
N VAL A 48 42.85 17.94 -41.19
CA VAL A 48 41.58 18.67 -41.41
C VAL A 48 40.54 18.20 -40.41
N ALA A 49 39.85 19.16 -39.81
CA ALA A 49 38.84 19.05 -38.77
C ALA A 49 37.59 18.25 -39.16
N ALA A 50 37.09 17.40 -38.27
CA ALA A 50 35.71 16.95 -38.27
C ALA A 50 35.25 16.54 -36.85
N LEU A 51 34.42 17.39 -36.28
CA LEU A 51 33.43 17.17 -35.22
C LEU A 51 33.82 16.27 -34.02
N ALA A 52 34.20 16.93 -32.93
CA ALA A 52 33.87 16.45 -31.59
C ALA A 52 32.35 16.64 -31.36
N MET A 53 31.52 15.65 -31.70
CA MET A 53 30.19 15.53 -31.10
C MET A 53 30.34 14.77 -29.79
N LEU A 54 30.64 15.52 -28.72
CA LEU A 54 30.34 15.08 -27.38
C LEU A 54 28.83 14.81 -27.33
N SER A 55 28.44 13.55 -27.23
CA SER A 55 27.10 13.18 -26.76
C SER A 55 27.02 13.54 -25.28
N ALA A 56 26.89 14.84 -25.01
CA ALA A 56 26.34 15.31 -23.76
C ALA A 56 24.84 15.07 -23.87
N CYS A 57 24.34 14.01 -23.21
CA CYS A 57 22.98 14.03 -22.71
C CYS A 57 22.92 15.18 -21.69
N SER A 58 22.76 16.41 -22.17
CA SER A 58 22.19 17.47 -21.37
C SER A 58 20.78 17.01 -21.03
N ILE A 59 20.64 16.45 -19.84
CA ILE A 59 19.37 16.46 -19.13
C ILE A 59 19.03 17.94 -19.01
N VAL A 60 18.27 18.45 -19.98
CA VAL A 60 17.47 19.65 -19.76
C VAL A 60 16.36 19.12 -18.86
N PRO A 61 16.36 19.42 -17.54
CA PRO A 61 15.16 19.17 -16.77
C PRO A 61 14.06 19.93 -17.49
N ASP A 62 12.98 19.23 -17.84
CA ASP A 62 11.75 19.87 -18.30
C ASP A 62 11.28 20.78 -17.17
N THR A 63 11.71 22.05 -17.19
CA THR A 63 11.33 23.06 -16.20
C THR A 63 9.84 23.37 -16.26
N GLY A 64 9.12 22.82 -17.26
CA GLY A 64 7.66 22.84 -17.31
C GLY A 64 7.00 21.93 -16.28
N ALA A 65 7.72 21.00 -15.63
CA ALA A 65 7.17 20.14 -14.58
C ALA A 65 7.20 20.76 -13.17
N THR A 66 7.84 21.92 -13.01
CA THR A 66 7.91 22.65 -11.73
C THR A 66 7.15 23.96 -11.73
N ASP A 67 6.44 24.28 -12.82
CA ASP A 67 5.59 25.46 -12.91
C ASP A 67 4.33 25.28 -12.04
N PRO A 68 4.19 26.02 -10.93
CA PRO A 68 3.02 25.93 -10.07
C PRO A 68 1.73 26.31 -10.79
N ASP A 69 1.80 27.22 -11.77
CA ASP A 69 0.62 27.68 -12.52
C ASP A 69 0.11 26.60 -13.47
N ARG A 70 1.02 25.80 -14.04
CA ARG A 70 0.67 24.62 -14.84
C ARG A 70 0.06 23.51 -14.00
N PHE A 71 0.61 23.23 -12.81
CA PHE A 71 0.03 22.26 -11.87
C PHE A 71 -1.38 22.68 -11.43
N VAL A 72 -1.60 23.97 -11.18
CA VAL A 72 -2.93 24.51 -10.85
C VAL A 72 -3.90 24.38 -12.03
N GLN A 73 -3.44 24.59 -13.27
CA GLN A 73 -4.28 24.37 -14.45
C GLN A 73 -4.64 22.89 -14.64
N GLU A 74 -3.66 21.98 -14.52
CA GLU A 74 -3.85 20.54 -14.72
C GLU A 74 -4.64 19.86 -13.59
N THR A 75 -4.67 20.46 -12.39
CA THR A 75 -5.41 19.93 -11.21
C THR A 75 -6.66 20.72 -10.85
N SER A 76 -6.96 21.81 -11.58
CA SER A 76 -8.18 22.58 -11.35
C SER A 76 -9.42 21.73 -11.66
N PRO A 77 -10.37 21.59 -10.72
CA PRO A 77 -11.58 20.83 -10.98
C PRO A 77 -12.37 21.46 -12.13
N VAL A 78 -12.56 20.69 -13.20
CA VAL A 78 -13.42 21.09 -14.31
C VAL A 78 -14.86 21.12 -13.80
N PHE A 79 -15.32 22.30 -13.37
CA PHE A 79 -16.74 22.51 -13.16
C PHE A 79 -17.44 22.47 -14.52
N TYR A 80 -18.36 21.53 -14.68
CA TYR A 80 -19.28 21.49 -15.81
C TYR A 80 -19.94 22.88 -15.96
N ARG A 81 -19.59 23.61 -17.02
CA ARG A 81 -20.31 24.80 -17.45
C ARG A 81 -21.38 24.33 -18.43
N PRO A 82 -22.67 24.33 -18.06
CA PRO A 82 -23.72 24.07 -19.02
C PRO A 82 -23.67 25.14 -20.13
N GLU A 83 -23.78 24.72 -21.39
CA GLU A 83 -23.79 25.64 -22.52
C GLU A 83 -24.99 26.60 -22.43
N GLY A 84 -24.75 27.89 -22.64
CA GLY A 84 -25.78 28.94 -22.64
C GLY A 84 -25.86 29.82 -21.40
N ILE A 85 -25.01 29.64 -20.37
CA ILE A 85 -24.97 30.51 -19.19
C ILE A 85 -23.80 31.50 -19.28
N ASP A 86 -24.12 32.79 -19.44
CA ASP A 86 -23.18 33.90 -19.32
C ASP A 86 -22.81 34.12 -17.82
N PRO A 87 -21.55 33.89 -17.42
CA PRO A 87 -21.13 33.99 -16.02
C PRO A 87 -21.29 35.39 -15.43
N GLN A 88 -21.38 36.44 -16.26
CA GLN A 88 -21.62 37.81 -15.77
C GLN A 88 -23.09 38.10 -15.49
N LYS A 89 -24.02 37.24 -15.93
CA LYS A 89 -25.47 37.39 -15.70
C LYS A 89 -25.99 36.55 -14.52
N VAL A 90 -25.14 35.79 -13.85
CA VAL A 90 -25.53 35.00 -12.67
C VAL A 90 -25.67 35.94 -11.46
N LYS A 91 -26.92 36.23 -11.08
CA LYS A 91 -27.22 37.01 -9.89
C LYS A 91 -26.73 36.24 -8.66
N ARG A 92 -25.71 36.77 -7.97
CA ARG A 92 -25.25 36.21 -6.69
C ARG A 92 -26.44 36.13 -5.74
N LEU A 93 -26.77 34.93 -5.29
CA LEU A 93 -27.73 34.76 -4.22
C LEU A 93 -27.23 35.54 -2.98
N PRO A 94 -28.11 36.19 -2.23
CA PRO A 94 -27.71 36.88 -1.02
C PRO A 94 -27.02 35.88 -0.10
N VAL A 95 -25.83 36.25 0.38
CA VAL A 95 -25.10 35.48 1.38
C VAL A 95 -26.01 35.39 2.60
N GLN A 96 -26.59 34.22 2.83
CA GLN A 96 -27.30 33.98 4.09
C GLN A 96 -26.27 34.09 5.21
N PRO A 97 -26.54 34.85 6.29
CA PRO A 97 -25.66 34.86 7.43
C PRO A 97 -25.47 33.41 7.90
N VAL A 98 -24.22 32.98 7.96
CA VAL A 98 -23.85 31.70 8.56
C VAL A 98 -24.50 31.66 9.94
N PRO A 99 -25.33 30.65 10.27
CA PRO A 99 -25.88 30.54 11.61
C PRO A 99 -24.71 30.57 12.59
N GLN A 100 -24.66 31.59 13.45
CA GLN A 100 -23.73 31.57 14.57
C GLN A 100 -24.00 30.28 15.33
N SER A 101 -22.94 29.48 15.48
CA SER A 101 -22.98 28.18 16.13
C SER A 101 -23.80 28.30 17.41
N ARG A 102 -24.98 27.66 17.44
CA ARG A 102 -25.66 27.39 18.70
C ARG A 102 -24.65 26.69 19.58
N ASP A 103 -24.42 27.24 20.78
CA ASP A 103 -23.51 26.72 21.79
C ASP A 103 -23.46 25.20 21.74
N LEU A 104 -22.45 24.68 21.06
CA LEU A 104 -22.13 23.28 21.11
C LEU A 104 -21.78 23.04 22.56
N PHE A 105 -22.56 22.16 23.20
CA PHE A 105 -22.37 21.70 24.56
C PHE A 105 -20.90 21.81 24.94
N ARG A 106 -20.61 22.63 25.97
CA ARG A 106 -19.35 22.57 26.69
C ARG A 106 -19.33 21.19 27.34
N THR A 107 -19.00 20.16 26.56
CA THR A 107 -18.62 18.87 27.10
C THR A 107 -17.47 19.19 28.04
N GLN A 108 -17.58 18.70 29.27
CA GLN A 108 -16.44 18.63 30.15
C GLN A 108 -15.47 17.69 29.46
N PHE A 109 -14.62 18.29 28.62
CA PHE A 109 -13.48 17.62 28.05
C PHE A 109 -12.74 16.98 29.23
N HIS A 110 -12.75 15.65 29.28
CA HIS A 110 -11.50 14.99 29.60
C HIS A 110 -10.55 15.35 28.45
N GLN A 111 -9.96 16.54 28.57
CA GLN A 111 -8.71 16.87 27.93
C GLN A 111 -7.73 15.81 28.44
N THR A 112 -7.58 14.71 27.71
CA THR A 112 -6.28 14.05 27.70
C THR A 112 -5.38 15.00 26.92
N TYR A 113 -4.79 15.92 27.67
CA TYR A 113 -3.91 16.98 27.21
C TYR A 113 -2.90 16.45 26.19
N GLY A 114 -2.76 17.19 25.10
CA GLY A 114 -1.68 17.03 24.13
C GLY A 114 -0.31 17.06 24.81
N LEU A 115 0.25 15.88 25.01
CA LEU A 115 1.69 15.69 25.11
C LEU A 115 2.17 15.17 23.74
N PRO A 116 3.15 15.79 23.08
CA PRO A 116 3.87 15.13 22.01
C PRO A 116 4.80 14.11 22.66
N THR A 117 4.27 12.93 22.98
CA THR A 117 5.05 11.82 23.53
C THR A 117 4.65 10.56 22.79
N PHE A 118 5.63 9.78 22.38
CA PHE A 118 5.44 8.49 21.72
C PHE A 118 4.48 7.65 22.56
N ASN A 119 3.21 7.56 22.13
CA ASN A 119 2.23 6.76 22.83
C ASN A 119 2.73 5.31 22.79
N PRO A 120 3.11 4.70 23.93
CA PRO A 120 3.62 3.33 23.95
C PRO A 120 2.59 2.34 23.38
N VAL A 121 1.31 2.70 23.44
CA VAL A 121 0.23 1.94 22.82
C VAL A 121 0.38 1.90 21.30
N HIS A 122 0.64 3.03 20.62
CA HIS A 122 0.86 3.03 19.16
C HIS A 122 2.11 2.25 18.78
N GLN A 123 3.17 2.33 19.59
CA GLN A 123 4.37 1.52 19.35
C GLN A 123 4.07 0.02 19.39
N ALA A 124 3.25 -0.44 20.35
CA ALA A 124 2.83 -1.83 20.41
C ALA A 124 1.85 -2.21 19.27
N MET A 125 0.87 -1.35 18.97
CA MET A 125 -0.13 -1.58 17.91
C MET A 125 0.50 -1.69 16.52
N TYR A 126 1.52 -0.89 16.25
CA TYR A 126 2.16 -0.76 14.94
C TYR A 126 3.55 -1.42 14.87
N ALA A 127 3.90 -2.23 15.87
CA ALA A 127 5.13 -3.02 15.86
C ALA A 127 5.13 -4.06 14.72
N GLN A 128 6.32 -4.60 14.46
CA GLN A 128 6.46 -5.82 13.67
C GLN A 128 5.67 -6.94 14.34
N ARG A 129 4.98 -7.74 13.53
CA ARG A 129 4.12 -8.80 14.04
C ARG A 129 4.18 -10.01 13.13
N SER A 130 4.30 -11.20 13.73
CA SER A 130 4.06 -12.46 13.04
C SER A 130 2.56 -12.74 13.01
N GLU A 131 2.03 -13.04 11.83
CA GLU A 131 0.62 -13.30 11.62
C GLU A 131 0.48 -14.49 10.67
N ASP A 132 0.04 -15.62 11.24
CA ASP A 132 0.02 -16.92 10.55
C ASP A 132 1.45 -17.25 10.02
N ASP A 133 1.62 -17.55 8.74
CA ASP A 133 2.92 -17.91 8.13
C ASP A 133 3.79 -16.71 7.72
N PHE A 134 3.34 -15.48 7.97
CA PHE A 134 3.98 -14.27 7.47
C PHE A 134 4.38 -13.32 8.58
N THR A 135 5.46 -12.57 8.34
CA THR A 135 5.88 -11.48 9.22
C THR A 135 5.56 -10.14 8.58
N LEU A 136 4.70 -9.37 9.22
CA LEU A 136 4.39 -8.00 8.84
C LEU A 136 5.44 -7.04 9.39
N PRO A 137 6.00 -6.14 8.56
CA PRO A 137 6.92 -5.13 9.05
C PRO A 137 6.20 -4.15 9.98
N ALA A 138 6.98 -3.52 10.87
CA ALA A 138 6.49 -2.42 11.68
C ALA A 138 6.04 -1.26 10.78
N ILE A 139 4.93 -0.61 11.13
CA ILE A 139 4.50 0.60 10.45
C ILE A 139 5.27 1.77 11.05
N PRO A 140 5.87 2.65 10.23
CA PRO A 140 6.52 3.87 10.72
C PRO A 140 5.46 4.92 11.11
N TYR A 141 4.65 4.61 12.12
CA TYR A 141 3.47 5.40 12.53
C TYR A 141 3.79 6.87 12.83
N LYS A 142 5.04 7.17 13.22
CA LYS A 142 5.53 8.54 13.44
C LYS A 142 5.57 9.40 12.17
N ARG A 143 5.48 8.78 10.99
CA ARG A 143 5.44 9.43 9.68
C ARG A 143 4.02 9.52 9.10
N ILE A 144 3.04 9.02 9.84
CA ILE A 144 1.62 9.09 9.50
C ILE A 144 1.04 10.22 10.34
N ASP A 145 0.17 11.04 9.74
CA ASP A 145 -0.54 12.06 10.48
C ASP A 145 -1.34 11.39 11.63
N PRO A 146 -1.13 11.82 12.89
CA PRO A 146 -1.80 11.22 14.05
C PRO A 146 -3.31 11.13 13.93
N GLN A 147 -3.96 11.99 13.15
CA GLN A 147 -5.42 11.93 12.94
C GLN A 147 -5.89 10.63 12.27
N PHE A 148 -5.01 9.99 11.48
CA PHE A 148 -5.30 8.74 10.77
C PHE A 148 -4.86 7.49 11.52
N LEU A 149 -4.22 7.63 12.68
CA LEU A 149 -3.91 6.50 13.54
C LEU A 149 -5.19 6.00 14.24
N ARG A 150 -5.23 4.68 14.45
CA ARG A 150 -6.35 4.00 15.09
C ARG A 150 -6.57 4.54 16.49
N GLN A 151 -7.81 4.90 16.80
CA GLN A 151 -8.18 5.42 18.11
C GLN A 151 -9.67 5.19 18.38
N GLU A 152 -10.01 4.98 19.65
CA GLU A 152 -11.39 5.00 20.10
C GLU A 152 -11.87 6.46 20.17
N VAL A 153 -13.08 6.72 19.70
CA VAL A 153 -13.69 8.06 19.69
C VAL A 153 -15.14 8.00 20.16
N ASP A 154 -15.62 9.10 20.72
CA ASP A 154 -17.05 9.34 20.84
C ASP A 154 -17.66 9.42 19.43
N TYR A 155 -18.71 8.64 19.19
CA TYR A 155 -19.32 8.50 17.88
C TYR A 155 -20.83 8.29 18.01
N GLN A 156 -21.57 9.39 17.84
CA GLN A 156 -23.03 9.38 17.86
C GLN A 156 -23.55 8.98 16.49
N THR A 157 -24.24 7.83 16.43
CA THR A 157 -24.78 7.29 15.19
C THR A 157 -26.07 6.52 15.46
N ASN A 158 -26.91 6.38 14.43
CA ASN A 158 -28.10 5.53 14.46
C ASN A 158 -27.78 4.08 14.03
N GLU A 159 -26.53 3.81 13.62
CA GLU A 159 -26.09 2.46 13.28
C GLU A 159 -25.92 1.60 14.54
N ARG A 160 -26.19 0.31 14.41
CA ARG A 160 -26.08 -0.63 15.52
C ARG A 160 -24.61 -0.95 15.83
N PRO A 161 -24.25 -1.24 17.10
CA PRO A 161 -22.94 -1.81 17.42
C PRO A 161 -22.61 -3.03 16.55
N GLY A 162 -21.37 -3.11 16.07
CA GLY A 162 -20.93 -4.11 15.09
C GLY A 162 -21.02 -3.66 13.63
N THR A 163 -21.61 -2.50 13.35
CA THR A 163 -21.69 -1.93 11.99
C THR A 163 -20.37 -1.25 11.62
N ILE A 164 -19.96 -1.38 10.36
CA ILE A 164 -18.88 -0.61 9.78
C ILE A 164 -19.46 0.62 9.08
N VAL A 165 -18.90 1.80 9.34
CA VAL A 165 -19.23 3.03 8.61
C VAL A 165 -17.98 3.57 7.94
N VAL A 166 -18.03 3.80 6.63
CA VAL A 166 -16.93 4.40 5.87
C VAL A 166 -17.33 5.81 5.50
N ASP A 167 -16.61 6.80 5.99
CA ASP A 167 -16.73 8.20 5.58
C ASP A 167 -15.69 8.47 4.49
N THR A 168 -16.17 8.53 3.24
CA THR A 168 -15.29 8.69 2.08
C THR A 168 -14.69 10.10 1.96
N ARG A 169 -15.30 11.10 2.59
CA ARG A 169 -14.82 12.49 2.56
C ARG A 169 -13.70 12.70 3.57
N SER A 170 -13.88 12.17 4.77
CA SER A 170 -12.93 12.34 5.86
C SER A 170 -11.81 11.28 5.88
N HIS A 171 -11.85 10.29 4.98
CA HIS A 171 -10.89 9.17 4.93
C HIS A 171 -10.85 8.37 6.24
N TYR A 172 -12.03 8.13 6.81
CA TYR A 172 -12.18 7.34 8.03
C TYR A 172 -13.06 6.12 7.81
N LEU A 173 -12.72 5.05 8.52
CA LEU A 173 -13.60 3.92 8.76
C LEU A 173 -13.86 3.85 10.26
N TYR A 174 -15.11 3.65 10.64
CA TYR A 174 -15.57 3.49 12.01
C TYR A 174 -16.14 2.09 12.18
N PHE A 175 -15.71 1.40 13.22
CA PHE A 175 -16.40 0.22 13.74
C PHE A 175 -17.22 0.64 14.94
N VAL A 176 -18.55 0.58 14.82
CA VAL A 176 -19.48 1.10 15.83
C VAL A 176 -19.47 0.20 17.06
N GLU A 177 -19.26 0.80 18.23
CA GLU A 177 -19.22 0.11 19.53
C GLU A 177 -20.37 0.58 20.43
N PRO A 178 -20.73 -0.20 21.47
CA PRO A 178 -21.76 0.22 22.42
C PRO A 178 -21.36 1.49 23.20
N GLY A 179 -22.36 2.24 23.66
CA GLY A 179 -22.18 3.42 24.51
C GLY A 179 -21.86 4.70 23.74
N GLY A 180 -22.24 4.79 22.45
CA GLY A 180 -21.99 5.98 21.64
C GLY A 180 -20.51 6.18 21.30
N ARG A 181 -19.79 5.07 21.10
CA ARG A 181 -18.36 5.04 20.78
C ARG A 181 -18.11 4.29 19.48
N ALA A 182 -16.94 4.50 18.90
CA ALA A 182 -16.46 3.69 17.79
C ALA A 182 -14.93 3.59 17.81
N MET A 183 -14.43 2.48 17.29
CA MET A 183 -13.03 2.41 16.88
C MET A 183 -12.89 3.08 15.50
N ARG A 184 -12.15 4.19 15.44
CA ARG A 184 -11.87 4.91 14.20
C ARG A 184 -10.51 4.49 13.64
N TYR A 185 -10.47 4.29 12.32
CA TYR A 185 -9.28 3.96 11.55
C TYR A 185 -9.11 4.97 10.42
N GLY A 186 -7.88 5.39 10.14
CA GLY A 186 -7.56 6.08 8.89
C GLY A 186 -7.54 5.11 7.72
N VAL A 187 -8.05 5.55 6.56
CA VAL A 187 -8.09 4.75 5.35
C VAL A 187 -7.52 5.49 4.14
N GLY A 188 -6.99 4.75 3.18
CA GLY A 188 -6.77 5.23 1.82
C GLY A 188 -7.95 4.83 0.93
N LEU A 189 -8.40 5.71 0.05
CA LEU A 189 -9.58 5.46 -0.79
C LEU A 189 -9.20 5.50 -2.26
N GLY A 190 -9.43 4.43 -3.00
CA GLY A 190 -9.26 4.47 -4.45
C GLY A 190 -10.42 5.18 -5.17
N ALA A 191 -10.29 5.42 -6.47
CA ALA A 191 -11.37 5.96 -7.30
C ALA A 191 -12.67 5.15 -7.19
N ALA A 192 -12.57 3.83 -7.04
CA ALA A 192 -13.73 2.97 -6.80
C ALA A 192 -14.34 3.16 -5.41
N GLY A 193 -13.58 3.64 -4.44
CA GLY A 193 -14.07 4.06 -3.12
C GLY A 193 -14.96 5.30 -3.14
N TYR A 194 -14.89 6.11 -4.20
CA TYR A 194 -15.86 7.17 -4.46
C TYR A 194 -17.03 6.71 -5.34
N ALA A 195 -16.89 5.60 -6.05
CA ALA A 195 -17.89 5.13 -7.02
C ALA A 195 -19.06 4.37 -6.39
N TRP A 196 -18.88 3.80 -5.18
CA TRP A 196 -19.93 3.04 -4.50
C TRP A 196 -20.28 3.65 -3.14
N HIS A 197 -21.57 3.88 -2.91
CA HIS A 197 -22.13 4.40 -1.67
C HIS A 197 -23.38 3.61 -1.27
N GLY A 198 -23.75 3.69 0.01
CA GLY A 198 -24.94 3.06 0.57
C GLY A 198 -24.63 1.85 1.44
N ARG A 199 -25.65 1.00 1.62
CA ARG A 199 -25.61 -0.13 2.56
C ARG A 199 -25.22 -1.44 1.87
N GLY A 200 -24.49 -2.27 2.60
CA GLY A 200 -24.13 -3.62 2.22
C GLY A 200 -23.89 -4.50 3.44
N VAL A 201 -23.47 -5.73 3.18
CA VAL A 201 -23.15 -6.74 4.19
C VAL A 201 -21.78 -7.31 3.91
N ILE A 202 -20.99 -7.51 4.96
CA ILE A 202 -19.74 -8.26 4.89
C ILE A 202 -20.10 -9.75 4.75
N GLN A 203 -20.16 -10.23 3.51
CA GLN A 203 -20.62 -11.59 3.21
C GLN A 203 -19.63 -12.64 3.69
N TRP A 204 -18.34 -12.37 3.54
CA TRP A 204 -17.25 -13.21 3.99
C TRP A 204 -15.97 -12.39 4.16
N LYS A 205 -15.02 -12.96 4.89
CA LYS A 205 -13.73 -12.36 5.19
C LYS A 205 -12.63 -13.36 4.85
N ALA A 206 -11.49 -12.88 4.39
CA ALA A 206 -10.33 -13.71 4.09
C ALA A 206 -9.08 -13.22 4.83
N LYS A 207 -8.34 -14.17 5.40
CA LYS A 207 -6.95 -14.00 5.78
C LYS A 207 -6.07 -14.17 4.55
N TRP A 208 -5.05 -13.33 4.41
CA TRP A 208 -4.03 -13.42 3.36
C TRP A 208 -4.64 -13.68 1.98
N PRO A 209 -5.52 -12.78 1.50
CA PRO A 209 -6.23 -12.98 0.25
C PRO A 209 -5.27 -13.01 -0.94
N ARG A 210 -5.59 -13.86 -1.92
CA ARG A 210 -5.01 -13.77 -3.25
C ARG A 210 -5.47 -12.48 -3.92
N TRP A 211 -4.54 -11.75 -4.53
CA TRP A 211 -4.87 -10.56 -5.30
C TRP A 211 -4.84 -10.87 -6.79
N THR A 212 -5.78 -10.29 -7.52
CA THR A 212 -5.85 -10.40 -8.96
C THR A 212 -5.94 -9.01 -9.55
N PRO A 213 -4.97 -8.57 -10.37
CA PRO A 213 -5.04 -7.28 -11.02
C PRO A 213 -6.25 -7.23 -11.98
N PRO A 214 -6.95 -6.08 -12.06
CA PRO A 214 -8.00 -5.89 -13.04
C PRO A 214 -7.49 -6.10 -14.47
N ALA A 215 -8.34 -6.61 -15.37
CA ALA A 215 -7.95 -6.88 -16.76
C ALA A 215 -7.42 -5.63 -17.48
N GLU A 216 -8.01 -4.45 -17.21
CA GLU A 216 -7.54 -3.17 -17.72
C GLU A 216 -6.12 -2.83 -17.28
N MET A 217 -5.78 -3.12 -16.01
CA MET A 217 -4.43 -2.93 -15.49
C MET A 217 -3.43 -3.84 -16.22
N VAL A 218 -3.80 -5.11 -16.42
CA VAL A 218 -2.97 -6.08 -17.16
C VAL A 218 -2.78 -5.69 -18.63
N ALA A 219 -3.79 -5.06 -19.24
CA ALA A 219 -3.71 -4.57 -20.61
C ALA A 219 -2.74 -3.38 -20.74
N ARG A 220 -2.78 -2.43 -19.80
CA ARG A 220 -1.85 -1.28 -19.76
C ARG A 220 -0.43 -1.66 -19.37
N GLU A 221 -0.29 -2.66 -18.49
CA GLU A 221 0.98 -3.07 -17.88
C GLU A 221 1.25 -4.55 -18.16
N PRO A 222 1.75 -4.91 -19.36
CA PRO A 222 2.00 -6.30 -19.73
C PRO A 222 2.88 -7.08 -18.76
N GLN A 223 3.77 -6.40 -18.04
CA GLN A 223 4.69 -7.00 -17.06
C GLN A 223 3.97 -7.69 -15.89
N ILE A 224 2.71 -7.32 -15.58
CA ILE A 224 1.94 -7.97 -14.52
C ILE A 224 1.07 -9.14 -15.00
N ARG A 225 1.11 -9.51 -16.29
CA ARG A 225 0.41 -10.71 -16.80
C ARG A 225 0.72 -12.00 -16.05
N PRO A 226 1.96 -12.28 -15.58
CA PRO A 226 2.25 -13.51 -14.85
C PRO A 226 1.42 -13.68 -13.57
N ILE A 227 0.88 -12.59 -13.01
CA ILE A 227 0.03 -12.59 -11.82
C ILE A 227 -1.44 -12.24 -12.14
N SER A 228 -1.85 -12.33 -13.41
CA SER A 228 -3.23 -12.10 -13.84
C SER A 228 -4.22 -13.16 -13.34
N ALA A 229 -5.52 -12.91 -13.51
CA ALA A 229 -6.59 -13.84 -13.14
C ALA A 229 -6.39 -15.23 -13.79
N GLU A 230 -6.09 -15.24 -15.08
CA GLU A 230 -5.86 -16.43 -15.90
C GLU A 230 -4.62 -17.23 -15.47
N ARG A 231 -3.71 -16.60 -14.73
CA ARG A 231 -2.49 -17.21 -14.19
C ARG A 231 -2.60 -17.51 -12.70
N GLY A 232 -3.81 -17.40 -12.13
CA GLY A 232 -4.07 -17.73 -10.73
C GLY A 232 -3.72 -16.63 -9.74
N GLY A 233 -3.53 -15.38 -10.18
CA GLY A 233 -3.33 -14.23 -9.30
C GLY A 233 -1.97 -14.17 -8.60
N MET A 234 -1.74 -13.06 -7.89
CA MET A 234 -0.61 -12.90 -6.98
C MET A 234 -0.84 -13.71 -5.71
N ASN A 235 0.17 -14.49 -5.31
CA ASN A 235 0.13 -15.28 -4.09
C ASN A 235 -0.04 -14.39 -2.84
N PRO A 236 -0.58 -14.96 -1.75
CA PRO A 236 -0.64 -14.26 -0.47
C PRO A 236 0.75 -13.89 0.05
N GLY A 237 0.85 -12.77 0.75
CA GLY A 237 2.07 -12.40 1.47
C GLY A 237 2.15 -10.91 1.81
N PRO A 238 3.22 -10.48 2.51
CA PRO A 238 3.36 -9.11 3.01
C PRO A 238 3.39 -8.04 1.92
N THR A 239 3.79 -8.38 0.70
CA THR A 239 3.86 -7.46 -0.46
C THR A 239 2.58 -7.42 -1.29
N ASN A 240 1.58 -8.24 -0.94
CA ASN A 240 0.33 -8.33 -1.67
C ASN A 240 -0.47 -7.01 -1.52
N PRO A 241 -1.01 -6.41 -2.61
CA PRO A 241 -1.77 -5.16 -2.55
C PRO A 241 -3.07 -5.20 -1.73
N LEU A 242 -3.65 -6.38 -1.50
CA LEU A 242 -4.78 -6.59 -0.59
C LEU A 242 -4.37 -6.76 0.88
N GLY A 243 -3.07 -6.84 1.14
CA GLY A 243 -2.51 -6.92 2.48
C GLY A 243 -2.90 -8.19 3.23
N ALA A 244 -2.94 -8.07 4.56
CA ALA A 244 -3.10 -9.22 5.45
C ALA A 244 -4.53 -9.75 5.53
N ARG A 245 -5.55 -8.90 5.32
CA ARG A 245 -6.97 -9.26 5.44
C ARG A 245 -7.80 -8.55 4.39
N ALA A 246 -8.90 -9.16 3.97
CA ALA A 246 -9.93 -8.52 3.15
C ALA A 246 -11.33 -8.92 3.60
N LEU A 247 -12.25 -7.96 3.58
CA LEU A 247 -13.68 -8.09 3.86
C LEU A 247 -14.43 -7.80 2.56
N TYR A 248 -15.34 -8.70 2.18
CA TYR A 248 -16.01 -8.70 0.89
C TYR A 248 -17.45 -8.24 1.05
N ILE A 249 -17.78 -7.14 0.36
CA ILE A 249 -19.03 -6.43 0.54
C ILE A 249 -20.03 -6.89 -0.51
N PHE A 250 -21.19 -7.34 -0.05
CA PHE A 250 -22.29 -7.76 -0.90
C PHE A 250 -23.48 -6.85 -0.69
N LYS A 251 -24.27 -6.67 -1.74
CA LYS A 251 -25.56 -6.00 -1.70
C LYS A 251 -26.58 -6.86 -2.43
N ASP A 252 -27.71 -7.13 -1.80
CA ASP A 252 -28.81 -7.94 -2.36
C ASP A 252 -28.33 -9.31 -2.89
N GLY A 253 -27.42 -9.95 -2.14
CA GLY A 253 -26.83 -11.25 -2.50
C GLY A 253 -25.77 -11.23 -3.61
N LYS A 254 -25.41 -10.04 -4.14
CA LYS A 254 -24.41 -9.87 -5.20
C LYS A 254 -23.13 -9.24 -4.68
N ASP A 255 -21.99 -9.71 -5.18
CA ASP A 255 -20.69 -9.10 -4.90
C ASP A 255 -20.64 -7.69 -5.50
N THR A 256 -20.31 -6.70 -4.69
CA THR A 256 -20.15 -5.30 -5.15
C THR A 256 -18.82 -5.07 -5.84
N LEU A 257 -17.90 -6.04 -5.77
CA LEU A 257 -16.48 -5.92 -6.09
C LEU A 257 -15.75 -4.89 -5.21
N TYR A 258 -16.44 -4.28 -4.26
CA TYR A 258 -15.91 -3.35 -3.28
C TYR A 258 -15.47 -4.10 -2.02
N ARG A 259 -14.35 -3.68 -1.45
CA ARG A 259 -13.68 -4.40 -0.36
C ARG A 259 -13.10 -3.45 0.67
N VAL A 260 -13.08 -3.87 1.92
CA VAL A 260 -12.19 -3.30 2.92
C VAL A 260 -11.00 -4.22 3.04
N HIS A 261 -9.78 -3.73 2.82
CA HIS A 261 -8.59 -4.59 2.80
C HIS A 261 -7.35 -3.89 3.35
N GLY A 262 -6.34 -4.68 3.67
CA GLY A 262 -5.04 -4.18 4.11
C GLY A 262 -4.21 -3.61 2.97
N THR A 263 -3.12 -2.94 3.29
CA THR A 263 -2.10 -2.55 2.31
C THR A 263 -0.72 -2.51 2.94
N PRO A 264 0.33 -2.92 2.21
CA PRO A 264 1.72 -2.66 2.61
C PRO A 264 2.12 -1.19 2.44
N ASP A 265 1.38 -0.42 1.63
CA ASP A 265 1.65 0.99 1.39
C ASP A 265 1.03 1.87 2.46
N TRP A 266 1.74 2.02 3.58
CA TRP A 266 1.34 2.89 4.68
C TRP A 266 1.22 4.36 4.27
N GLN A 267 1.86 4.78 3.16
CA GLN A 267 1.81 6.16 2.68
C GLN A 267 0.47 6.47 1.98
N SER A 268 -0.32 5.44 1.65
CA SER A 268 -1.63 5.62 1.03
C SER A 268 -2.73 6.08 2.00
N ILE A 269 -2.49 5.99 3.31
CA ILE A 269 -3.49 6.33 4.34
C ILE A 269 -3.75 7.83 4.38
N GLY A 270 -5.02 8.22 4.42
CA GLY A 270 -5.45 9.62 4.38
C GLY A 270 -5.38 10.25 2.98
N ARG A 271 -5.23 9.44 1.93
CA ARG A 271 -5.10 9.89 0.54
C ARG A 271 -6.13 9.24 -0.37
N ALA A 272 -6.50 9.98 -1.41
CA ALA A 272 -7.17 9.44 -2.57
C ALA A 272 -6.16 8.75 -3.50
N ALA A 273 -6.54 7.61 -4.06
CA ALA A 273 -5.75 6.83 -5.00
C ALA A 273 -6.53 6.63 -6.31
N SER A 274 -5.83 6.48 -7.43
CA SER A 274 -6.44 6.37 -8.76
C SER A 274 -7.22 5.06 -9.01
N SER A 275 -7.02 4.06 -8.16
CA SER A 275 -7.68 2.75 -8.26
C SER A 275 -7.81 2.11 -6.88
N GLY A 276 -8.82 1.25 -6.70
CA GLY A 276 -8.96 0.41 -5.50
C GLY A 276 -10.11 0.77 -4.57
N CYS A 277 -10.32 -0.08 -3.57
CA CYS A 277 -11.43 0.01 -2.62
C CYS A 277 -11.03 0.81 -1.36
N VAL A 278 -11.41 0.35 -0.15
CA VAL A 278 -10.92 0.90 1.12
C VAL A 278 -9.63 0.21 1.53
N ARG A 279 -8.53 0.96 1.63
CA ARG A 279 -7.21 0.49 2.08
C ARG A 279 -6.96 0.86 3.54
N MET A 280 -6.50 -0.09 4.32
CA MET A 280 -6.15 0.08 5.74
C MET A 280 -4.71 -0.36 5.99
N LEU A 281 -4.06 0.18 7.02
CA LEU A 281 -2.81 -0.42 7.51
C LEU A 281 -3.04 -1.90 7.84
N ASN A 282 -2.06 -2.76 7.56
CA ASN A 282 -2.21 -4.19 7.81
C ASN A 282 -2.56 -4.50 9.28
N GLN A 283 -1.95 -3.79 10.23
CA GLN A 283 -2.22 -3.91 11.66
C GLN A 283 -3.65 -3.48 12.03
N ASP A 284 -4.22 -2.53 11.28
CA ASP A 284 -5.57 -2.00 11.52
C ASP A 284 -6.64 -2.89 10.88
N VAL A 285 -6.42 -3.41 9.67
CA VAL A 285 -7.35 -4.36 9.07
C VAL A 285 -7.37 -5.69 9.84
N ILE A 286 -6.26 -6.10 10.47
CA ILE A 286 -6.23 -7.28 11.35
C ILE A 286 -7.12 -7.05 12.58
N ASP A 287 -6.99 -5.89 13.22
CA ASP A 287 -7.84 -5.52 14.35
C ASP A 287 -9.32 -5.49 13.95
N LEU A 288 -9.65 -4.80 12.85
CA LEU A 288 -11.02 -4.75 12.32
C LEU A 288 -11.56 -6.16 12.00
N TYR A 289 -10.78 -6.99 11.30
CA TYR A 289 -11.18 -8.35 10.93
C TYR A 289 -11.60 -9.19 12.13
N ASN A 290 -10.89 -9.03 13.25
CA ASN A 290 -11.13 -9.78 14.49
C ASN A 290 -12.34 -9.26 15.26
N ARG A 291 -12.70 -7.97 15.12
CA ARG A 291 -13.87 -7.36 15.76
C ARG A 291 -15.17 -7.58 15.00
N VAL A 292 -15.09 -7.57 13.67
CA VAL A 292 -16.25 -7.58 12.78
C VAL A 292 -16.94 -8.94 12.83
N PRO A 293 -18.22 -9.02 13.26
CA PRO A 293 -18.96 -10.27 13.24
C PRO A 293 -19.23 -10.72 11.79
N ASP A 294 -19.53 -12.01 11.63
CA ASP A 294 -19.97 -12.50 10.32
C ASP A 294 -21.30 -11.83 9.94
N LYS A 295 -21.45 -11.50 8.65
CA LYS A 295 -22.60 -10.75 8.13
C LYS A 295 -22.80 -9.37 8.76
N ALA A 296 -21.75 -8.75 9.29
CA ALA A 296 -21.80 -7.37 9.73
C ALA A 296 -22.31 -6.43 8.62
N GLU A 297 -23.09 -5.43 9.03
CA GLU A 297 -23.53 -4.38 8.13
C GLU A 297 -22.38 -3.40 7.86
N ILE A 298 -22.38 -2.85 6.64
CA ILE A 298 -21.50 -1.77 6.25
C ILE A 298 -22.29 -0.66 5.57
N VAL A 299 -21.95 0.58 5.91
CA VAL A 299 -22.52 1.79 5.31
C VAL A 299 -21.38 2.64 4.76
N VAL A 300 -21.46 3.04 3.50
CA VAL A 300 -20.49 3.93 2.85
C VAL A 300 -21.17 5.26 2.56
N LEU A 301 -20.61 6.34 3.10
CA LEU A 301 -21.12 7.71 3.10
C LEU A 301 -20.37 8.60 2.12
#